data_AF-A0AAD5CDI4-F1
#
_entry.id   AF-A0AAD5CDI4-F1
#
_cell.length_a   1.000
_cell.length_b   1.000
_cell.length_c   1.000
_cell.angle_alpha   90.00
_cell.angle_beta   90.00
_cell.angle_gamma   90.00
#
_symmetry.space_group_name_H-M   'P 1'
#
loop_
_entity.id
_entity.type
_entity.pdbx_description
1 polymer ?
#
loop_
_entity_poly.entity_id
_entity_poly.type
_entity_poly.pdbx_seq_one_letter_code
_entity_poly.pdbx_strand_id
1 'polypeptide(L)'
;KTVTVEIPKGSEPPKEYIQAKRHFTEALIDGRVHFKLGDDGYVQAGEGEDNYICRVVEMFEGLDGESYFCAQWFYRAKDTVIQACSNLIDDKRIFLSEIKDDNPLDCLVEKLKIVRVPLDVDVATKRAMLSNGDYYYDMSYLVPFSTYQNLPPGDNEADGNESDSTISSESDSNVAVTKVPKLKKDNKPVMRMLDLYSGCGAMSTGLCLGANMADVNLVT
;
A
#
# COMPACT_ATOMS: atom_id res chain seq x y z
N LYS A 1 -31.03 32.82 1.60
CA LYS A 1 -31.29 32.11 2.88
C LYS A 1 -30.35 30.92 2.91
N THR A 2 -29.22 31.07 3.57
CA THR A 2 -28.21 30.02 3.72
C THR A 2 -28.76 29.00 4.70
N VAL A 3 -29.01 27.77 4.25
CA VAL A 3 -29.39 26.67 5.13
C VAL A 3 -28.08 26.09 5.65
N THR A 4 -27.71 26.44 6.87
CA THR A 4 -26.67 25.74 7.63
C THR A 4 -27.23 24.39 8.02
N VAL A 5 -26.74 23.33 7.37
CA VAL A 5 -27.00 21.95 7.78
C VAL A 5 -26.03 21.63 8.91
N GLU A 6 -26.57 21.37 10.11
CA GLU A 6 -25.78 20.92 11.25
C GLU A 6 -25.26 19.49 10.96
N ILE A 7 -23.94 19.35 10.87
CA ILE A 7 -23.27 18.05 10.71
C ILE A 7 -23.20 17.39 12.11
N PRO A 8 -23.66 16.13 12.26
CA PRO A 8 -23.61 15.44 13.54
C PRO A 8 -22.17 15.20 14.00
N LYS A 9 -21.90 15.41 15.30
CA LYS A 9 -20.58 15.15 15.90
C LYS A 9 -20.18 13.68 15.70
N GLY A 10 -19.18 13.45 14.87
CA GLY A 10 -18.59 12.13 14.61
C GLY A 10 -18.60 11.68 13.15
N SER A 11 -19.23 12.42 12.24
CA SER A 11 -19.06 12.18 10.80
C SER A 11 -17.88 13.01 10.27
N GLU A 12 -16.97 12.36 9.55
CA GLU A 12 -15.96 13.06 8.75
C GLU A 12 -16.67 14.07 7.83
N PRO A 13 -16.14 15.29 7.69
CA PRO A 13 -16.70 16.24 6.74
C PRO A 13 -16.70 15.61 5.34
N PRO A 14 -17.72 15.87 4.52
CA PRO A 14 -17.76 15.35 3.17
C PRO A 14 -16.49 15.79 2.44
N LYS A 15 -15.74 14.83 1.86
CA LYS A 15 -14.60 15.14 0.99
C LYS A 15 -15.10 16.04 -0.14
N GLU A 16 -14.61 17.28 -0.18
CA GLU A 16 -14.84 18.17 -1.30
C GLU A 16 -13.92 17.73 -2.44
N TYR A 17 -14.50 17.21 -3.52
CA TYR A 17 -13.76 16.80 -4.71
C TYR A 17 -13.65 17.96 -5.67
N ILE A 18 -12.46 18.21 -6.20
CA ILE A 18 -12.22 19.28 -7.19
C ILE A 18 -12.63 18.73 -8.57
N GLN A 19 -13.55 19.41 -9.24
CA GLN A 19 -13.96 18.98 -10.58
C GLN A 19 -12.94 19.42 -11.62
N ALA A 20 -12.39 18.46 -12.36
CA ALA A 20 -11.44 18.70 -13.43
C ALA A 20 -12.12 19.20 -14.71
N LYS A 21 -11.55 20.24 -15.31
CA LYS A 21 -11.89 20.76 -16.64
C LYS A 21 -11.12 20.01 -17.74
N ARG A 22 -9.88 19.63 -17.46
CA ARG A 22 -8.98 18.89 -18.35
C ARG A 22 -7.82 18.30 -17.55
N HIS A 23 -7.27 17.21 -18.06
CA HIS A 23 -6.15 16.49 -17.45
C HIS A 23 -4.87 16.67 -18.27
N PHE A 24 -3.74 16.52 -17.59
CA PHE A 24 -2.40 16.61 -18.14
C PHE A 24 -1.57 15.42 -17.67
N THR A 25 -0.49 15.14 -18.39
CA THR A 25 0.44 14.06 -18.03
C THR A 25 1.74 14.57 -17.41
N GLU A 26 2.00 15.88 -17.52
CA GLU A 26 3.21 16.52 -17.04
C GLU A 26 3.00 18.01 -16.74
N ALA A 27 3.83 18.54 -15.85
CA ALA A 27 3.80 19.94 -15.43
C ALA A 27 5.21 20.45 -15.09
N LEU A 28 5.46 21.73 -15.33
CA LEU A 28 6.69 22.42 -14.96
C LEU A 28 6.41 23.36 -13.77
N ILE A 29 6.88 22.97 -12.59
CA ILE A 29 6.71 23.72 -11.34
C ILE A 29 7.78 24.83 -11.27
N ASP A 30 7.36 26.07 -11.02
CA ASP A 30 8.23 27.26 -10.91
C ASP A 30 9.22 27.49 -12.06
N GLY A 31 8.94 26.94 -13.24
CA GLY A 31 9.86 26.98 -14.38
C GLY A 31 11.14 26.15 -14.19
N ARG A 32 11.20 25.29 -13.16
CA ARG A 32 12.42 24.60 -12.72
C ARG A 32 12.27 23.09 -12.70
N VAL A 33 11.22 22.57 -12.07
CA VAL A 33 11.09 21.13 -11.79
C VAL A 33 9.99 20.54 -12.65
N HIS A 34 10.36 19.63 -13.54
CA HIS A 34 9.43 19.00 -14.46
C HIS A 34 8.91 17.68 -13.90
N PHE A 35 7.64 17.62 -13.50
CA PHE A 35 6.96 16.40 -13.03
C PHE A 35 6.13 15.75 -14.13
N LYS A 36 6.01 14.42 -14.07
CA LYS A 36 5.15 13.56 -14.87
C LYS A 36 4.30 12.68 -13.95
N LEU A 37 3.23 12.11 -14.47
CA LEU A 37 2.48 11.07 -13.76
C LEU A 37 3.41 9.89 -13.40
N GLY A 38 3.27 9.40 -12.17
CA GLY A 38 4.09 8.34 -11.59
C GLY A 38 5.38 8.84 -10.94
N ASP A 39 5.79 10.09 -11.14
CA ASP A 39 6.93 10.64 -10.41
C ASP A 39 6.62 10.77 -8.91
N ASP A 40 7.65 10.50 -8.10
CA ASP A 40 7.60 10.68 -6.66
C ASP A 40 8.24 12.02 -6.27
N GLY A 41 7.78 12.65 -5.20
CA GLY A 41 8.27 13.96 -4.78
C GLY A 41 7.85 14.39 -3.38
N TYR A 42 8.44 15.49 -2.93
CA TYR A 42 8.00 16.19 -1.73
C TYR A 42 6.85 17.16 -2.03
N VAL A 43 5.92 17.20 -1.10
CA VAL A 43 4.88 18.23 -1.01
C VAL A 43 5.12 19.06 0.23
N GLN A 44 5.07 20.37 0.09
CA GLN A 44 5.31 21.31 1.18
C GLN A 44 4.31 21.10 2.32
N ALA A 45 4.82 20.97 3.54
CA ALA A 45 4.01 20.89 4.76
C ALA A 45 3.88 22.27 5.44
N GLY A 46 3.22 22.30 6.60
CA GLY A 46 3.13 23.49 7.44
C GLY A 46 4.49 23.98 7.95
N GLU A 47 4.54 25.21 8.44
CA GLU A 47 5.77 25.81 8.97
C GLU A 47 6.34 24.98 10.14
N GLY A 48 7.59 24.54 10.01
CA GLY A 48 8.29 23.75 11.03
C GLY A 48 8.04 22.23 10.95
N GLU A 49 7.22 21.77 10.01
CA GLU A 49 6.95 20.36 9.77
C GLU A 49 7.79 19.82 8.60
N ASP A 50 8.03 18.51 8.61
CA ASP A 50 8.70 17.84 7.50
C ASP A 50 7.75 17.75 6.29
N ASN A 51 8.29 17.94 5.09
CA ASN A 51 7.54 17.75 3.85
C ASN A 51 6.87 16.37 3.78
N TYR A 52 5.67 16.33 3.21
CA TYR A 52 5.00 15.07 2.88
C TYR A 52 5.67 14.42 1.67
N ILE A 53 5.58 13.09 1.57
CA ILE A 53 6.11 12.32 0.44
C ILE A 53 4.93 11.76 -0.35
N CYS A 54 4.90 11.98 -1.66
CA CYS A 54 3.84 11.47 -2.52
C CYS A 54 4.35 10.85 -3.82
N ARG A 55 3.46 10.07 -4.45
CA ARG A 55 3.46 9.77 -5.88
C ARG A 55 2.42 10.63 -6.57
N VAL A 56 2.76 11.29 -7.68
CA VAL A 56 1.79 12.04 -8.47
C VAL A 56 0.99 11.06 -9.34
N VAL A 57 -0.31 10.93 -9.10
CA VAL A 57 -1.17 9.98 -9.83
C VAL A 57 -2.10 10.64 -10.84
N GLU A 58 -2.33 11.95 -10.70
CA GLU A 58 -3.15 12.75 -11.62
C GLU A 58 -2.67 14.20 -11.65
N MET A 59 -2.84 14.89 -12.77
CA MET A 59 -2.61 16.34 -12.91
C MET A 59 -3.75 16.94 -13.73
N PHE A 60 -4.33 18.06 -13.28
CA PHE A 60 -5.49 18.64 -13.94
C PHE A 60 -5.67 20.14 -13.69
N GLU A 61 -6.42 20.80 -14.57
CA GLU A 61 -6.94 22.16 -14.34
C GLU A 61 -8.35 22.03 -13.76
N GLY A 62 -8.64 22.71 -12.66
CA GLY A 62 -9.97 22.76 -12.05
C GLY A 62 -10.96 23.61 -12.87
N LEU A 63 -12.26 23.53 -12.55
CA LEU A 63 -13.27 24.41 -13.14
C LEU A 63 -13.09 25.89 -12.76
N ASP A 64 -12.37 26.15 -11.67
CA ASP A 64 -11.92 27.47 -11.24
C ASP A 64 -10.77 28.04 -12.11
N GLY A 65 -10.12 27.22 -12.93
CA GLY A 65 -8.99 27.58 -13.77
C GLY A 65 -7.63 27.45 -13.07
N GLU A 66 -7.61 26.98 -11.82
CA GLU A 66 -6.36 26.72 -11.08
C GLU A 66 -5.81 25.33 -11.43
N SER A 67 -4.51 25.13 -11.18
CA SER A 67 -3.82 23.88 -11.47
C SER A 67 -3.66 23.01 -10.23
N TYR A 68 -3.97 21.73 -10.37
CA TYR A 68 -3.98 20.75 -9.29
C TYR A 68 -3.24 19.47 -9.69
N PHE A 69 -2.86 18.70 -8.68
CA PHE A 69 -2.43 17.31 -8.83
C PHE A 69 -3.06 16.45 -7.73
N CYS A 70 -3.30 15.18 -8.04
CA CYS A 70 -3.69 14.19 -7.05
C CYS A 70 -2.44 13.47 -6.53
N ALA A 71 -2.21 13.54 -5.23
CA ALA A 71 -1.10 12.90 -4.54
C ALA A 71 -1.55 11.57 -3.96
N GLN A 72 -0.82 10.48 -4.22
CA GLN A 72 -0.92 9.26 -3.42
C GLN A 72 0.18 9.28 -2.36
N TRP A 73 -0.19 9.20 -1.08
CA TRP A 73 0.74 9.47 0.01
C TRP A 73 1.58 8.27 0.41
N PHE A 74 2.82 8.54 0.78
CA PHE A 74 3.67 7.63 1.53
C PHE A 74 3.73 8.03 3.01
N TYR A 75 3.73 7.03 3.89
CA TYR A 75 3.93 7.22 5.32
C TYR A 75 5.38 6.88 5.69
N ARG A 76 6.02 7.72 6.49
CA ARG A 76 7.21 7.33 7.27
C ARG A 76 6.76 6.52 8.48
N ALA A 77 7.67 5.78 9.10
CA ALA A 77 7.36 5.04 10.34
C ALA A 77 6.82 5.95 11.47
N LYS A 78 7.28 7.21 11.52
CA LYS A 78 6.79 8.21 12.47
C LYS A 78 5.36 8.70 12.19
N ASP A 79 4.86 8.52 10.97
CA ASP A 79 3.53 8.98 10.55
C ASP A 79 2.45 7.91 10.84
N THR A 80 2.84 6.70 11.25
CA THR A 80 1.93 5.58 11.50
C THR A 80 1.76 5.29 13.00
N VAL A 81 0.96 4.27 13.34
CA VAL A 81 0.75 3.85 14.74
C VAL A 81 2.04 3.43 15.47
N ILE A 82 3.13 3.11 14.74
CA ILE A 82 4.41 2.70 15.33
C ILE A 82 5.36 3.87 15.61
N GLN A 83 4.88 5.12 15.60
CA GLN A 83 5.69 6.32 15.79
C GLN A 83 6.68 6.26 16.96
N ALA A 84 6.28 5.66 18.09
CA ALA A 84 7.10 5.54 19.29
C ALA A 84 8.32 4.62 19.11
N CYS A 85 8.30 3.78 18.08
CA CYS A 85 9.38 2.87 17.71
C CYS A 85 10.05 3.26 16.39
N SER A 86 9.74 4.45 15.84
CA SER A 86 10.27 4.90 14.54
C SER A 86 11.80 4.90 14.50
N ASN A 87 12.46 5.19 15.62
CA ASN A 87 13.91 5.16 15.78
C ASN A 87 14.54 3.75 15.63
N LEU A 88 13.75 2.69 15.60
CA LEU A 88 14.18 1.32 15.33
C LEU A 88 14.03 0.94 13.84
N ILE A 89 13.43 1.81 13.04
CA ILE A 89 13.18 1.62 11.62
C ILE A 89 14.17 2.49 10.84
N ASP A 90 14.61 2.00 9.68
CA ASP A 90 15.42 2.81 8.76
C ASP A 90 14.62 4.06 8.34
N ASP A 91 15.19 5.25 8.55
CA ASP A 91 14.55 6.54 8.23
C ASP A 91 14.26 6.69 6.72
N LYS A 92 14.95 5.90 5.87
CA LYS A 92 14.68 5.84 4.43
C LYS A 92 13.55 4.89 4.05
N ARG A 93 13.04 4.08 4.98
CA ARG A 93 11.92 3.16 4.73
C ARG A 93 10.60 3.90 4.89
N ILE A 94 9.81 3.88 3.83
CA ILE A 94 8.46 4.44 3.79
C ILE A 94 7.46 3.39 3.33
N PHE A 95 6.18 3.70 3.47
CA PHE A 95 5.07 2.78 3.18
C PHE A 95 4.07 3.46 2.27
N LEU A 96 3.83 2.88 1.09
CA LEU A 96 2.83 3.40 0.15
C LEU A 96 1.42 3.23 0.76
N SER A 97 0.56 4.24 0.67
CA SER A 97 -0.83 4.12 1.13
C SER A 97 -1.83 4.22 -0.02
N GLU A 98 -3.08 3.88 0.25
CA GLU A 98 -4.20 4.10 -0.68
C GLU A 98 -4.80 5.51 -0.55
N ILE A 99 -4.31 6.31 0.40
CA ILE A 99 -4.82 7.65 0.64
C ILE A 99 -4.37 8.56 -0.49
N LYS A 100 -5.35 9.20 -1.12
CA LYS A 100 -5.18 10.16 -2.20
C LYS A 100 -5.94 11.44 -1.90
N ASP A 101 -5.32 12.57 -2.16
CA ASP A 101 -5.93 13.90 -2.01
C ASP A 101 -5.46 14.84 -3.11
N ASP A 102 -6.33 15.77 -3.50
CA ASP A 102 -6.04 16.80 -4.49
C ASP A 102 -5.35 18.00 -3.83
N ASN A 103 -4.29 18.49 -4.46
CA ASN A 103 -3.46 19.56 -3.93
C ASN A 103 -3.18 20.59 -5.03
N PRO A 104 -3.06 21.88 -4.69
CA PRO A 104 -2.56 22.89 -5.60
C PRO A 104 -1.19 22.49 -6.18
N LEU A 105 -0.99 22.73 -7.46
CA LEU A 105 0.22 22.31 -8.18
C LEU A 105 1.50 22.91 -7.59
N ASP A 106 1.44 24.13 -7.07
CA ASP A 106 2.55 24.86 -6.45
C ASP A 106 3.03 24.26 -5.12
N CYS A 107 2.31 23.29 -4.55
CA CYS A 107 2.73 22.59 -3.33
C CYS A 107 3.86 21.57 -3.58
N LEU A 108 4.11 21.18 -4.84
CA LEU A 108 5.21 20.27 -5.19
C LEU A 108 6.56 21.01 -5.09
N VAL A 109 7.51 20.40 -4.38
CA VAL A 109 8.81 21.05 -4.09
C VAL A 109 9.94 20.46 -4.93
N GLU A 110 10.19 19.16 -4.78
CA GLU A 110 11.30 18.48 -5.45
C GLU A 110 10.97 17.02 -5.75
N LYS A 111 11.66 16.47 -6.75
CA LYS A 111 11.54 15.07 -7.13
C LYS A 111 12.35 14.17 -6.21
N LEU A 112 11.78 13.02 -5.91
CA LEU A 112 12.42 11.97 -5.14
C LEU A 112 12.61 10.73 -5.99
N LYS A 113 13.72 10.04 -5.76
CA LYS A 113 13.95 8.72 -6.29
C LYS A 113 13.63 7.68 -5.22
N ILE A 114 12.41 7.17 -5.28
CA ILE A 114 11.90 6.16 -4.36
C ILE A 114 11.98 4.79 -5.02
N VAL A 115 12.62 3.84 -4.35
CA VAL A 115 12.85 2.50 -4.91
C VAL A 115 11.88 1.50 -4.30
N ARG A 116 11.11 0.81 -5.16
CA ARG A 116 10.34 -0.35 -4.73
C ARG A 116 11.26 -1.57 -4.56
N VAL A 117 11.24 -2.18 -3.39
CA VAL A 117 12.11 -3.32 -3.05
C VAL A 117 11.25 -4.56 -2.79
N PRO A 118 11.39 -5.65 -3.57
CA PRO A 118 10.66 -6.89 -3.27
C PRO A 118 11.16 -7.53 -1.96
N LEU A 119 10.28 -8.26 -1.27
CA LEU A 119 10.61 -8.85 0.04
C LEU A 119 11.49 -10.11 -0.05
N ASP A 120 11.51 -10.76 -1.21
CA ASP A 120 12.15 -12.04 -1.47
C ASP A 120 13.52 -11.92 -2.17
N VAL A 121 14.03 -10.69 -2.37
CA VAL A 121 15.39 -10.49 -2.88
C VAL A 121 16.44 -10.76 -1.81
N ASP A 122 17.63 -11.19 -2.24
CA ASP A 122 18.74 -11.40 -1.33
C ASP A 122 19.28 -10.07 -0.76
N VAL A 123 19.98 -10.17 0.38
CA VAL A 123 20.47 -9.00 1.13
C VAL A 123 21.44 -8.14 0.32
N ALA A 124 22.28 -8.73 -0.54
CA ALA A 124 23.23 -7.99 -1.34
C ALA A 124 22.51 -7.17 -2.42
N THR A 125 21.53 -7.78 -3.10
CA THR A 125 20.67 -7.11 -4.07
C THR A 125 19.85 -5.98 -3.43
N LYS A 126 19.24 -6.23 -2.25
CA LYS A 126 18.54 -5.19 -1.49
C LYS A 126 19.46 -4.01 -1.20
N ARG A 127 20.67 -4.26 -0.68
CA ARG A 127 21.64 -3.19 -0.38
C ARG A 127 22.04 -2.41 -1.63
N ALA A 128 22.21 -3.08 -2.76
CA ALA A 128 22.52 -2.41 -4.03
C ALA A 128 21.37 -1.50 -4.48
N MET A 129 20.12 -1.96 -4.41
CA MET A 129 18.93 -1.14 -4.73
C MET A 129 18.83 0.12 -3.85
N LEU A 130 19.14 -0.01 -2.55
CA LEU A 130 19.09 1.08 -1.58
C LEU A 130 20.19 2.13 -1.75
N SER A 131 21.28 1.80 -2.44
CA SER A 131 22.46 2.67 -2.53
C SER A 131 22.25 3.95 -3.35
N ASN A 132 21.18 4.00 -4.15
CA ASN A 132 20.98 5.02 -5.17
C ASN A 132 19.59 5.68 -5.10
N GLY A 133 18.88 5.53 -3.98
CA GLY A 133 17.56 6.11 -3.76
C GLY A 133 17.53 7.03 -2.54
N ASP A 134 16.62 8.00 -2.58
CA ASP A 134 16.32 8.88 -1.44
C ASP A 134 15.57 8.07 -0.38
N TYR A 135 14.57 7.31 -0.83
CA TYR A 135 13.73 6.42 -0.02
C TYR A 135 13.52 5.06 -0.68
N TYR A 136 12.95 4.14 0.07
CA TYR A 136 12.48 2.87 -0.45
C TYR A 136 11.21 2.39 0.25
N TYR A 137 10.47 1.51 -0.41
CA TYR A 137 9.32 0.84 0.18
C TYR A 137 9.27 -0.62 -0.27
N ASP A 138 8.89 -1.49 0.66
CA ASP A 138 8.71 -2.93 0.44
C ASP A 138 7.32 -3.43 0.88
N MET A 139 6.51 -2.54 1.45
CA MET A 139 5.15 -2.79 1.94
C MET A 139 4.27 -1.56 1.70
N SER A 140 2.95 -1.77 1.70
CA SER A 140 1.96 -0.71 1.83
C SER A 140 1.47 -0.59 3.27
N TYR A 141 0.96 0.60 3.63
CA TYR A 141 0.29 0.86 4.90
C TYR A 141 -1.17 1.25 4.65
N LEU A 142 -2.08 0.50 5.25
CA LEU A 142 -3.51 0.79 5.26
C LEU A 142 -3.91 1.28 6.65
N VAL A 143 -4.61 2.40 6.70
CA VAL A 143 -5.14 2.97 7.95
C VAL A 143 -6.07 1.97 8.67
N PRO A 144 -7.00 1.26 7.99
CA PRO A 144 -7.81 0.22 8.62
C PRO A 144 -6.95 -0.87 9.26
N PHE A 145 -7.20 -1.08 10.56
CA PHE A 145 -6.49 -2.06 11.40
C PHE A 145 -4.96 -1.85 11.47
N SER A 146 -4.46 -0.68 11.05
CA SER A 146 -3.03 -0.37 10.96
C SER A 146 -2.24 -1.43 10.19
N THR A 147 -2.79 -1.84 9.05
CA THR A 147 -2.30 -3.00 8.30
C THR A 147 -1.04 -2.65 7.53
N TYR A 148 0.01 -3.44 7.71
CA TYR A 148 1.17 -3.48 6.82
C TYR A 148 1.01 -4.66 5.88
N GLN A 149 0.87 -4.39 4.59
CA GLN A 149 0.59 -5.42 3.59
C GLN A 149 1.77 -5.56 2.63
N ASN A 150 2.03 -6.79 2.21
CA ASN A 150 2.96 -7.04 1.12
C ASN A 150 2.43 -6.39 -0.16
N LEU A 151 3.33 -5.80 -0.93
CA LEU A 151 2.96 -5.28 -2.23
C LEU A 151 2.59 -6.45 -3.16
N PRO A 152 1.56 -6.32 -4.02
CA PRO A 152 1.26 -7.32 -5.03
C PRO A 152 2.50 -7.57 -5.91
N PRO A 153 2.74 -8.76 -6.48
CA PRO A 153 3.85 -8.98 -7.40
C PRO A 153 3.86 -7.88 -8.46
N GLY A 154 5.00 -7.21 -8.66
CA GLY A 154 5.04 -6.02 -9.51
C GLY A 154 4.63 -6.36 -10.94
N ASP A 155 3.54 -5.77 -11.40
CA ASP A 155 3.42 -5.48 -12.82
C ASP A 155 4.57 -4.54 -13.16
N ASN A 156 5.35 -4.89 -14.19
CA ASN A 156 6.40 -4.01 -14.69
C ASN A 156 5.81 -2.60 -14.83
N GLU A 157 6.49 -1.58 -14.32
CA GLU A 157 6.06 -0.17 -14.38
C GLU A 157 6.09 0.36 -15.84
N ALA A 158 5.23 -0.20 -16.69
CA ALA A 158 4.92 0.25 -18.03
C ALA A 158 3.50 -0.24 -18.38
N ASP A 159 2.68 0.70 -18.84
CA ASP A 159 1.30 0.59 -19.30
C ASP A 159 0.22 0.55 -18.22
N GLY A 160 -0.45 1.69 -18.10
CA GLY A 160 -1.79 1.78 -17.54
C GLY A 160 -2.73 0.88 -18.34
N ASN A 161 -3.22 -0.15 -17.68
CA ASN A 161 -4.51 -0.73 -17.98
C ASN A 161 -5.05 -1.37 -16.71
N GLU A 162 -5.72 -0.56 -15.90
CA GLU A 162 -6.61 -1.05 -14.86
C GLU A 162 -7.79 -1.76 -15.52
N SER A 163 -7.71 -3.09 -15.55
CA SER A 163 -8.84 -3.96 -15.82
C SER A 163 -8.94 -4.93 -14.67
N ASP A 164 -9.57 -4.47 -13.59
CA ASP A 164 -10.11 -5.35 -12.55
C ASP A 164 -11.11 -6.31 -13.20
N SER A 165 -10.78 -7.60 -13.18
CA SER A 165 -11.73 -8.65 -13.54
C SER A 165 -11.45 -9.88 -12.69
N THR A 166 -12.18 -9.97 -11.59
CA THR A 166 -12.34 -11.17 -10.77
C THR A 166 -13.15 -12.19 -11.56
N ILE A 167 -12.50 -13.09 -12.30
CA ILE A 167 -13.16 -14.27 -12.85
C ILE A 167 -12.39 -15.52 -12.41
N SER A 168 -12.88 -16.09 -11.30
CA SER A 168 -12.68 -17.50 -10.96
C SER A 168 -13.20 -18.34 -12.12
N SER A 169 -12.40 -19.29 -12.59
CA SER A 169 -12.86 -20.29 -13.56
C SER A 169 -12.77 -21.67 -12.94
N GLU A 170 -13.93 -22.16 -12.49
CA GLU A 170 -14.15 -23.57 -12.24
C GLU A 170 -14.24 -24.32 -13.58
N SER A 171 -13.22 -25.12 -13.87
CA SER A 171 -13.28 -26.09 -14.97
C SER A 171 -13.45 -27.50 -14.42
N ASP A 172 -14.71 -27.94 -14.37
CA ASP A 172 -15.10 -29.34 -14.26
C ASP A 172 -14.64 -30.09 -15.51
N SER A 173 -13.76 -31.08 -15.32
CA SER A 173 -13.44 -32.05 -16.38
C SER A 173 -13.62 -33.47 -15.85
N ASN A 174 -14.82 -34.00 -16.08
CA ASN A 174 -15.13 -35.42 -15.98
C ASN A 174 -14.34 -36.20 -17.04
N VAL A 175 -13.29 -36.91 -16.64
CA VAL A 175 -12.76 -38.04 -17.41
C VAL A 175 -12.55 -39.23 -16.46
N ALA A 176 -13.46 -40.19 -16.57
CA ALA A 176 -13.35 -41.48 -15.90
C ALA A 176 -12.15 -42.26 -16.45
N VAL A 177 -11.13 -42.45 -15.62
CA VAL A 177 -10.12 -43.50 -15.81
C VAL A 177 -9.95 -44.24 -14.49
N THR A 178 -10.43 -45.47 -14.48
CA THR A 178 -10.27 -46.47 -13.43
C THR A 178 -8.79 -46.64 -13.09
N LYS A 179 -8.35 -46.13 -11.94
CA LYS A 179 -7.02 -46.40 -11.38
C LYS A 179 -7.17 -46.85 -9.93
N VAL A 180 -6.75 -48.10 -9.73
CA VAL A 180 -6.44 -48.82 -8.49
C VAL A 180 -6.12 -47.88 -7.30
N PRO A 181 -6.64 -48.11 -6.09
CA PRO A 181 -6.39 -47.24 -4.94
C PRO A 181 -4.93 -47.39 -4.51
N LYS A 182 -4.05 -46.53 -5.04
CA LYS A 182 -2.80 -46.21 -4.35
C LYS A 182 -3.20 -45.38 -3.14
N LEU A 183 -3.03 -45.98 -1.96
CA LEU A 183 -3.05 -45.31 -0.67
C LEU A 183 -2.13 -44.09 -0.75
N LYS A 184 -2.70 -42.91 -1.00
CA LYS A 184 -1.98 -41.64 -0.88
C LYS A 184 -1.70 -41.51 0.61
N LYS A 185 -0.45 -41.67 1.02
CA LYS A 185 -0.01 -41.12 2.31
C LYS A 185 -0.26 -39.62 2.21
N ASP A 186 -1.20 -39.13 3.00
CA ASP A 186 -1.42 -37.70 3.22
C ASP A 186 -0.19 -37.13 3.92
N ASN A 187 0.86 -36.85 3.15
CA ASN A 187 1.98 -36.03 3.61
C ASN A 187 1.54 -34.56 3.55
N LYS A 188 0.44 -34.21 4.25
CA LYS A 188 0.10 -32.81 4.48
C LYS A 188 1.26 -32.19 5.25
N PRO A 189 1.84 -31.07 4.79
CA PRO A 189 2.94 -30.42 5.50
C PRO A 189 2.47 -30.04 6.90
N VAL A 190 3.25 -30.45 7.91
CA VAL A 190 3.02 -30.09 9.32
C VAL A 190 3.54 -28.68 9.53
N MET A 191 2.68 -27.79 10.05
CA MET A 191 3.07 -26.46 10.51
C MET A 191 3.27 -26.49 12.02
N ARG A 192 4.35 -25.90 12.51
CA ARG A 192 4.69 -25.88 13.94
C ARG A 192 4.42 -24.50 14.54
N MET A 193 3.76 -24.46 15.69
CA MET A 193 3.41 -23.24 16.42
C MET A 193 4.17 -23.18 17.75
N LEU A 194 4.72 -22.01 18.07
CA LEU A 194 5.26 -21.72 19.40
C LEU A 194 4.23 -20.93 20.20
N ASP A 195 3.75 -21.48 21.31
CA ASP A 195 2.80 -20.82 22.21
C ASP A 195 3.54 -20.19 23.41
N LEU A 196 3.76 -18.88 23.34
CA LEU A 196 4.38 -18.10 24.41
C LEU A 196 3.33 -17.66 25.43
N TYR A 197 3.65 -17.82 26.72
CA TYR A 197 2.71 -17.53 27.83
C TYR A 197 1.44 -18.39 27.80
N SER A 198 1.58 -19.66 27.43
CA SER A 198 0.47 -20.57 27.09
C SER A 198 -0.56 -20.82 28.18
N GLY A 199 -0.19 -20.74 29.46
CA GLY A 199 -1.11 -21.00 30.57
C GLY A 199 -1.77 -22.38 30.45
N CYS A 200 -3.11 -22.42 30.36
CA CYS A 200 -3.87 -23.65 30.15
C CYS A 200 -3.95 -24.12 28.68
N GLY A 201 -3.39 -23.37 27.73
CA GLY A 201 -3.33 -23.73 26.30
C GLY A 201 -4.62 -23.51 25.51
N ALA A 202 -5.54 -22.67 26.00
CA ALA A 202 -6.82 -22.44 25.33
C ALA A 202 -6.66 -21.80 23.94
N MET A 203 -5.74 -20.84 23.80
CA MET A 203 -5.45 -20.18 22.52
C MET A 203 -4.89 -21.16 21.48
N SER A 204 -3.82 -21.88 21.86
CA SER A 204 -3.19 -22.87 20.98
C SER A 204 -4.13 -23.98 20.58
N THR A 205 -4.93 -24.50 21.53
CA THR A 205 -5.97 -25.49 21.24
C THR A 205 -6.99 -24.96 20.24
N GLY A 206 -7.50 -23.74 20.43
CA GLY A 206 -8.44 -23.10 19.51
C GLY A 206 -7.86 -22.89 18.11
N LEU A 207 -6.61 -22.42 18.01
CA LEU A 207 -5.90 -22.25 16.74
C LEU A 207 -5.69 -23.58 16.01
N CYS A 208 -5.26 -24.64 16.71
CA CYS A 208 -5.10 -25.97 16.11
C CYS A 208 -6.43 -26.54 15.58
N LEU A 209 -7.53 -26.36 16.34
CA LEU A 209 -8.87 -26.80 15.91
C LEU A 209 -9.35 -26.02 14.68
N GLY A 210 -9.20 -24.69 14.68
CA GLY A 210 -9.56 -23.84 13.55
C GLY A 210 -8.71 -24.13 12.30
N ALA A 211 -7.40 -24.32 12.47
CA ALA A 211 -6.49 -24.68 11.38
C ALA A 211 -6.87 -26.03 10.74
N ASN A 212 -7.27 -27.01 11.54
CA ASN A 212 -7.75 -28.31 11.03
C ASN A 212 -9.01 -28.15 10.17
N MET A 213 -9.93 -27.25 10.54
CA MET A 213 -11.10 -26.92 9.70
C MET A 213 -10.71 -26.26 8.37
N ALA A 214 -9.57 -25.58 8.32
CA ALA A 214 -8.97 -25.02 7.11
C ALA A 214 -8.00 -25.99 6.41
N ASP A 215 -8.06 -27.29 6.72
CA ASP A 215 -7.21 -28.36 6.18
C ASP A 215 -5.70 -28.25 6.48
N VAL A 216 -5.30 -27.38 7.41
CA VAL A 216 -3.90 -27.16 7.84
C VAL A 216 -3.56 -28.04 9.04
N ASN A 217 -2.48 -28.80 8.93
CA ASN A 217 -1.96 -29.63 10.04
C ASN A 217 -1.06 -28.80 10.96
N LEU A 218 -1.67 -27.99 11.83
CA LEU A 218 -0.96 -27.16 12.81
C LEU A 218 -0.76 -27.90 14.14
N VAL A 219 0.49 -28.03 14.55
CA VAL A 219 0.89 -28.67 15.82
C VAL A 219 1.65 -27.69 16.70
N THR A 220 1.44 -27.77 18.01
CA THR A 220 2.19 -27.03 19.04
C THR A 220 3.45 -27.78 19.44
#